data_AF-A0A4V4H294-F1
#
_entry.id   AF-A0A4V4H294-F1
#
_cell.length_a   1.000
_cell.length_b   1.000
_cell.length_c   1.000
_cell.angle_alpha   90.00
_cell.angle_beta   90.00
_cell.angle_gamma   90.00
#
_symmetry.space_group_name_H-M   'P 1'
#
loop_
_entity.id
_entity.type
_entity.pdbx_description
1 polymer ?
#
loop_
_entity_poly.entity_id
_entity_poly.type
_entity_poly.pdbx_seq_one_letter_code
_entity_poly.pdbx_strand_id
1 'polypeptide(L)'
;MNEYRSHSRLTSNDYSTENESFGFLSRDRGRQKRDFRRLWITRINAVTRENKVLYSYSRLIHNLYKKQLLLNRKIPAQIAISNKNCLYMISNKIIK
;
A
#
# COMPACT_ATOMS: atom_id res chain seq x y z
N MET A 1 -10.39 -26.20 -21.54
CA MET A 1 -11.30 -25.53 -20.59
C MET A 1 -11.42 -26.43 -19.37
N ASN A 2 -11.12 -25.87 -18.19
CA ASN A 2 -11.40 -26.39 -16.84
C ASN A 2 -10.73 -27.70 -16.36
N GLU A 3 -9.63 -27.56 -15.63
CA GLU A 3 -9.28 -28.50 -14.55
C GLU A 3 -9.47 -27.81 -13.21
N TYR A 4 -10.68 -27.95 -12.66
CA TYR A 4 -10.88 -27.85 -11.23
C TYR A 4 -11.32 -29.23 -10.77
N ARG A 5 -10.68 -29.70 -9.69
CA ARG A 5 -11.16 -30.71 -8.72
C ARG A 5 -10.46 -32.08 -8.74
N SER A 6 -9.34 -32.16 -8.01
CA SER A 6 -8.80 -33.43 -7.47
C SER A 6 -8.21 -33.27 -6.06
N HIS A 7 -8.80 -32.47 -5.16
CA HIS A 7 -8.31 -32.27 -3.78
C HIS A 7 -9.23 -32.87 -2.71
N SER A 8 -9.66 -34.14 -2.81
CA SER A 8 -10.56 -34.65 -1.76
C SER A 8 -10.44 -36.10 -1.31
N ARG A 9 -9.52 -36.95 -1.82
CA ARG A 9 -9.48 -38.37 -1.38
C ARG A 9 -8.11 -39.09 -1.41
N LEU A 10 -6.97 -38.46 -1.11
CA LEU A 10 -5.68 -39.17 -1.04
C LEU A 10 -4.73 -38.56 0.03
N THR A 11 -4.58 -39.24 1.17
CA THR A 11 -3.88 -38.74 2.38
C THR A 11 -2.41 -38.37 2.17
N SER A 12 -1.71 -38.97 1.20
CA SER A 12 -0.30 -38.65 0.90
C SER A 12 -0.11 -37.35 0.12
N ASN A 13 -1.11 -36.93 -0.67
CA ASN A 13 -1.09 -35.64 -1.37
C ASN A 13 -1.57 -34.48 -0.48
N ASP A 14 -2.31 -34.78 0.59
CA ASP A 14 -2.83 -33.77 1.51
C ASP A 14 -1.66 -33.09 2.28
N TYR A 15 -0.67 -33.86 2.74
CA TYR A 15 0.50 -33.29 3.43
C TYR A 15 1.37 -32.40 2.54
N SER A 16 1.61 -32.78 1.28
CA SER A 16 2.42 -31.97 0.35
C SER A 16 1.70 -30.66 0.00
N THR A 17 0.40 -30.72 -0.26
CA THR A 17 -0.41 -29.52 -0.53
C THR A 17 -0.55 -28.61 0.69
N GLU A 18 -0.66 -29.15 1.91
CA GLU A 18 -0.65 -28.36 3.16
C GLU A 18 0.68 -27.63 3.37
N ASN A 19 1.80 -28.32 3.16
CA ASN A 19 3.14 -27.73 3.28
C ASN A 19 3.38 -26.62 2.25
N GLU A 20 2.97 -26.86 1.00
CA GLU A 20 3.00 -25.85 -0.05
C GLU A 20 2.09 -24.65 0.29
N SER A 21 0.87 -24.92 0.74
CA SER A 21 -0.09 -23.90 1.18
C SER A 21 0.48 -23.02 2.28
N PHE A 22 1.13 -23.60 3.28
CA PHE A 22 1.81 -22.86 4.35
C PHE A 22 2.97 -21.99 3.82
N GLY A 23 3.72 -22.50 2.84
CA GLY A 23 4.75 -21.75 2.11
C GLY A 23 4.18 -20.54 1.36
N PHE A 24 3.06 -20.72 0.66
CA PHE A 24 2.35 -19.64 -0.06
C PHE A 24 1.80 -18.58 0.91
N LEU A 25 1.11 -18.99 1.98
CA LEU A 25 0.59 -18.07 3.01
C LEU A 25 1.69 -17.19 3.62
N SER A 26 2.85 -17.79 3.88
CA SER A 26 4.00 -17.07 4.45
C SER A 26 4.59 -16.06 3.47
N ARG A 27 4.70 -16.43 2.18
CA ARG A 27 5.16 -15.52 1.12
C ARG A 27 4.17 -14.36 0.87
N ASP A 28 2.89 -14.66 0.85
CA ASP A 28 1.85 -13.67 0.55
C ASP A 28 1.69 -12.63 1.65
N ARG A 29 1.86 -13.00 2.93
CA ARG A 29 1.92 -12.03 4.03
C ARG A 29 3.03 -10.98 3.84
N GLY A 30 4.18 -11.38 3.29
CA GLY A 30 5.27 -10.47 2.96
C GLY A 30 4.96 -9.58 1.76
N ARG A 31 4.34 -10.15 0.71
CA ARG A 31 3.92 -9.43 -0.50
C ARG A 31 2.85 -8.38 -0.19
N GLN A 32 1.87 -8.74 0.63
CA GLN A 32 0.77 -7.86 1.03
C GLN A 32 1.26 -6.52 1.60
N LYS A 33 2.31 -6.53 2.42
CA LYS A 33 2.92 -5.30 2.97
C LYS A 33 3.48 -4.39 1.86
N ARG A 34 4.09 -4.97 0.82
CA ARG A 34 4.64 -4.25 -0.33
C ARG A 34 3.53 -3.70 -1.20
N ASP A 35 2.47 -4.48 -1.41
CA ASP A 35 1.35 -4.10 -2.26
C ASP A 35 0.52 -2.98 -1.62
N PHE A 36 0.28 -3.03 -0.31
CA PHE A 36 -0.31 -1.89 0.40
C PHE A 36 0.55 -0.63 0.29
N ARG A 37 1.87 -0.75 0.42
CA ARG A 37 2.77 0.40 0.27
C ARG A 37 2.70 0.97 -1.14
N ARG A 38 2.69 0.12 -2.18
CA ARG A 38 2.50 0.54 -3.57
C ARG A 38 1.17 1.28 -3.74
N LEU A 39 0.09 0.71 -3.22
CA LEU A 39 -1.24 1.30 -3.27
C LEU A 39 -1.30 2.69 -2.61
N TRP A 40 -0.68 2.84 -1.44
CA TRP A 40 -0.63 4.14 -0.74
C TRP A 40 0.15 5.19 -1.53
N ILE A 41 1.27 4.82 -2.14
CA ILE A 41 2.04 5.74 -3.00
C ILE A 41 1.19 6.17 -4.20
N THR A 42 0.53 5.23 -4.88
CA THR A 42 -0.34 5.52 -6.02
C THR A 42 -1.48 6.46 -5.64
N ARG A 43 -2.14 6.21 -4.51
CA ARG A 43 -3.23 7.07 -4.00
C ARG A 43 -2.76 8.49 -3.70
N ILE A 44 -1.63 8.64 -3.02
CA ILE A 44 -1.07 9.98 -2.74
C ILE A 44 -0.69 10.67 -4.05
N ASN A 45 -0.03 9.96 -4.97
CA ASN A 45 0.41 10.51 -6.25
C ASN A 45 -0.79 11.00 -7.10
N ALA A 46 -1.91 10.28 -7.11
CA ALA A 46 -3.13 10.70 -7.80
C ALA A 46 -3.66 12.05 -7.26
N VAL A 47 -3.82 12.18 -5.94
CA VAL A 47 -4.31 13.42 -5.31
C VAL A 47 -3.32 14.58 -5.46
N THR A 48 -2.02 14.28 -5.39
CA THR A 48 -0.95 15.25 -5.61
C THR A 48 -1.00 15.82 -7.03
N ARG A 49 -1.34 15.00 -8.05
CA ARG A 49 -1.49 15.45 -9.44
C ARG A 49 -2.73 16.31 -9.67
N GLU A 50 -3.82 16.04 -8.97
CA GLU A 50 -5.05 16.85 -9.05
C GLU A 50 -4.86 18.23 -8.41
N ASN A 51 -4.21 18.28 -7.25
CA ASN A 51 -3.90 19.53 -6.56
C ASN A 51 -2.61 20.15 -7.14
N LYS A 52 -2.74 21.01 -8.16
CA LYS A 52 -1.64 21.71 -8.88
C LYS A 52 -0.57 22.40 -8.01
N VAL A 53 -0.84 22.60 -6.71
CA VAL A 53 0.06 23.23 -5.74
C VAL A 53 1.10 22.24 -5.16
N LEU A 54 0.84 20.93 -5.29
CA LEU A 54 1.71 19.85 -4.84
C LEU A 54 2.54 19.33 -6.01
N TYR A 55 3.82 19.69 -6.07
CA TYR A 55 4.66 19.40 -7.23
C TYR A 55 5.00 17.91 -7.44
N SER A 56 5.00 17.08 -6.39
CA SER A 56 5.17 15.61 -6.50
C SER A 56 5.11 14.91 -5.14
N TYR A 57 4.80 13.60 -5.14
CA TYR A 57 4.92 12.73 -3.96
C TYR A 57 6.31 12.81 -3.31
N SER A 58 7.38 12.79 -4.11
CA SER A 58 8.77 12.84 -3.61
C SER A 58 9.04 14.11 -2.83
N ARG A 59 8.55 15.26 -3.30
CA ARG A 59 8.73 16.56 -2.64
C ARG A 59 7.90 16.66 -1.35
N LEU A 60 6.67 16.13 -1.35
CA LEU A 60 5.84 16.03 -0.15
C LEU A 60 6.57 15.20 0.94
N ILE A 61 7.06 14.01 0.59
CA ILE A 61 7.77 13.14 1.52
C ILE A 61 9.07 13.79 2.00
N HIS A 62 9.85 14.39 1.10
CA HIS A 62 11.07 15.10 1.48
C HIS A 62 10.80 16.19 2.52
N ASN A 63 9.78 17.01 2.30
CA ASN A 63 9.44 18.08 3.24
C ASN A 63 8.88 17.56 4.56
N LEU A 64 8.11 16.45 4.55
CA LEU A 64 7.67 15.76 5.76
C LEU A 64 8.86 15.28 6.60
N TYR A 65 9.86 14.68 5.97
CA TYR A 65 11.11 14.27 6.64
C TYR A 65 11.89 15.49 7.17
N LYS A 66 11.97 16.58 6.39
CA LYS A 66 12.64 17.83 6.82
C LYS A 66 12.00 18.44 8.06
N LYS A 67 10.67 18.35 8.19
CA LYS A 67 9.91 18.80 9.37
C LYS A 67 9.81 17.72 10.47
N GLN A 68 10.59 16.63 10.36
CA GLN A 68 10.66 15.52 11.33
C GLN A 68 9.31 14.82 11.61
N LEU A 69 8.34 14.94 10.69
CA LEU A 69 7.08 14.21 10.75
C LEU A 69 7.30 12.79 10.21
N LEU A 70 7.65 11.87 11.11
CA LEU A 70 7.81 10.43 10.85
C LEU A 70 6.45 9.73 10.62
N LEU A 71 5.67 10.22 9.64
CA LEU A 71 4.39 9.65 9.29
C LEU A 71 4.56 8.43 8.38
N ASN A 72 3.97 7.31 8.78
CA ASN A 72 3.81 6.17 7.90
C ASN A 72 2.87 6.54 6.74
N ARG A 73 3.14 6.04 5.53
CA ARG A 73 2.43 6.36 4.27
C ARG A 73 0.95 5.96 4.28
N LYS A 74 0.53 5.13 5.24
CA LYS A 74 -0.87 4.79 5.49
C LYS A 74 -1.71 6.03 5.80
N ILE A 75 -1.26 6.86 6.73
CA ILE A 75 -2.04 8.00 7.24
C ILE A 75 -2.22 9.08 6.16
N PRO A 76 -1.18 9.55 5.45
CA PRO A 76 -1.35 10.48 4.34
C PRO A 76 -2.24 9.91 3.23
N ALA A 77 -2.15 8.61 2.93
CA ALA A 77 -3.00 7.99 1.91
C ALA A 77 -4.48 7.94 2.34
N GLN A 78 -4.77 7.73 3.62
CA GLN A 78 -6.15 7.79 4.14
C GLN A 78 -6.69 9.22 4.15
N ILE A 79 -5.88 10.20 4.57
CA ILE A 79 -6.26 11.62 4.53
C ILE A 79 -6.52 12.07 3.08
N ALA A 80 -5.67 11.65 2.13
CA ALA A 80 -5.83 11.96 0.72
C ALA A 80 -7.17 11.46 0.14
N ILE A 81 -7.67 10.31 0.60
CA ILE A 81 -8.99 9.78 0.20
C ILE A 81 -10.12 10.48 0.95
N SER A 82 -9.98 10.65 2.26
CA SER A 82 -11.06 11.15 3.12
C SER A 82 -11.35 12.62 2.89
N ASN A 83 -10.33 13.45 2.68
CA ASN A 83 -10.51 14.88 2.49
C ASN A 83 -9.32 15.49 1.71
N LYS A 84 -9.55 15.78 0.43
CA LYS A 84 -8.55 16.39 -0.47
C LYS A 84 -8.05 17.75 0.03
N ASN A 85 -8.90 18.53 0.70
CA ASN A 85 -8.55 19.85 1.23
C ASN A 85 -7.60 19.77 2.44
N CYS A 86 -7.71 18.71 3.26
CA CYS A 86 -6.83 18.52 4.40
C CYS A 86 -5.37 18.32 3.97
N LEU A 87 -5.14 17.51 2.93
CA LEU A 87 -3.80 17.30 2.37
C LEU A 87 -3.18 18.61 1.86
N TYR A 88 -4.00 19.48 1.26
CA TYR A 88 -3.59 20.80 0.80
C TYR A 88 -3.15 21.72 1.96
N MET A 89 -3.93 21.78 3.04
CA MET A 89 -3.58 22.58 4.22
C MET A 89 -2.26 22.11 4.86
N ILE A 90 -2.09 20.78 4.99
CA ILE A 90 -0.85 20.19 5.52
C ILE A 90 0.34 20.58 4.65
N SER A 91 0.19 20.48 3.33
CA SER A 91 1.23 20.87 2.37
C SER A 91 1.65 22.33 2.53
N ASN A 92 0.69 23.26 2.57
CA ASN A 92 0.98 24.68 2.72
C ASN A 92 1.72 24.99 4.02
N LYS A 93 1.34 24.32 5.11
CA LYS A 93 1.99 24.48 6.42
C LYS A 93 3.40 23.89 6.46
N ILE A 94 3.70 22.92 5.61
CA ILE A 94 5.00 22.28 5.48
C ILE A 94 5.95 23.08 4.56
N ILE A 95 5.41 23.73 3.52
CA ILE A 95 6.17 24.54 2.56
C ILE A 95 6.57 25.90 3.19
N LYS A 96 5.72 26.49 4.04
CA LYS A 96 6.08 27.62 4.90
C LYS A 96 7.10 27.21 5.97
#